data_AF-A7SAC5-F1
#
_entry.id   AF-A7SAC5-F1
#
_cell.length_a   1.000
_cell.length_b   1.000
_cell.length_c   1.000
_cell.angle_alpha   90.00
_cell.angle_beta   90.00
_cell.angle_gamma   90.00
#
_symmetry.space_group_name_H-M   'P 1'
#
loop_
_entity.id
_entity.type
_entity.pdbx_description
1 polymer ?
#
loop_
_entity_poly.entity_id
_entity_poly.type
_entity_poly.pdbx_seq_one_letter_code
_entity_poly.pdbx_strand_id
1 'polypeptide(L)'
;MARYVTELVMRNLGIGPEGAAAVAEILAGNSSVRVLDLSVNGIQNKGAFAVAQLLEHNQWITDLNISENNLSKSGLDSIGNMLILNNTLTCLDVSRNSFTCDDIHFLTNVLQTADALLFLDLRHNAFKEKAGLYLGEMVKKNTSLRELYIGWNHFGDEGAKHLCAGLQENRSLEILDICWNEIGRDGAGYIAEFIENNGRLVELNLDNNHITDHGLRSIARGLEVNETLRLLKVGFNLITSSGACKILECLCLNPHSALETLHLAEVEVTSAFEDL
;
A
#
# COMPACT_ATOMS: atom_id res chain seq x y z
N MET A 1 28.36 -7.36 -14.80
CA MET A 1 28.60 -5.95 -14.41
C MET A 1 27.32 -5.44 -13.79
N ALA A 2 27.33 -5.09 -12.50
CA ALA A 2 26.19 -4.41 -11.89
C ALA A 2 25.97 -3.10 -12.66
N ARG A 3 24.81 -2.95 -13.31
CA ARG A 3 24.41 -1.66 -13.88
C ARG A 3 24.17 -0.74 -12.69
N TYR A 4 24.99 0.29 -12.55
CA TYR A 4 24.72 1.37 -11.61
C TYR A 4 23.34 1.95 -11.95
N VAL A 5 22.40 1.87 -11.01
CA VAL A 5 21.12 2.57 -11.09
C VAL A 5 21.45 4.04 -10.84
N THR A 6 21.13 4.91 -11.79
CA THR A 6 21.33 6.35 -11.60
C THR A 6 20.10 6.92 -10.95
N GLU A 7 20.27 7.45 -9.75
CA GLU A 7 19.21 8.06 -8.95
C GLU A 7 19.39 9.58 -8.94
N LEU A 8 18.32 10.32 -9.21
CA LEU A 8 18.27 11.76 -9.03
C LEU A 8 17.35 12.06 -7.85
N VAL A 9 17.97 12.35 -6.70
CA VAL A 9 17.27 12.67 -5.45
C VAL A 9 17.35 14.17 -5.19
N MET A 10 16.20 14.83 -5.23
CA MET A 10 16.06 16.28 -5.04
C MET A 10 15.06 16.62 -3.93
N ARG A 11 15.07 15.85 -2.84
CA ARG A 11 14.13 15.98 -1.72
C ARG A 11 14.31 17.29 -0.93
N ASN A 12 13.19 17.93 -0.57
CA ASN A 12 13.18 19.08 0.35
C ASN A 12 14.08 20.26 -0.07
N LEU A 13 14.01 20.63 -1.35
CA LEU A 13 14.77 21.74 -1.93
C LEU A 13 13.90 22.95 -2.28
N GLY A 14 12.59 22.89 -2.04
CA GLY A 14 11.66 23.98 -2.37
C GLY A 14 11.55 24.22 -3.88
N ILE A 15 11.62 23.15 -4.68
CA ILE A 15 11.63 23.21 -6.15
C ILE A 15 10.41 23.96 -6.70
N GLY A 16 9.23 23.77 -6.09
CA GLY A 16 7.99 24.37 -6.55
C GLY A 16 7.55 23.90 -7.94
N PRO A 17 6.44 24.44 -8.47
CA PRO A 17 5.89 24.00 -9.75
C PRO A 17 6.80 24.29 -10.95
N GLU A 18 7.43 25.47 -10.99
CA GLU A 18 8.31 25.90 -12.07
C GLU A 18 9.63 25.11 -12.08
N GLY A 19 10.21 24.86 -10.90
CA GLY A 19 11.42 24.07 -10.81
C GLY A 19 11.17 22.62 -11.23
N ALA A 20 10.01 22.05 -10.90
CA ALA A 20 9.67 20.69 -11.28
C ALA A 20 9.49 20.59 -12.80
N ALA A 21 8.90 21.61 -13.43
CA ALA A 21 8.82 21.70 -14.88
C ALA A 21 10.21 21.80 -15.55
N ALA A 22 11.11 22.59 -14.98
CA ALA A 22 12.49 22.68 -15.49
C ALA A 22 13.25 21.35 -15.37
N VAL A 23 13.11 20.65 -14.23
CA VAL A 23 13.67 19.31 -14.05
C VAL A 23 13.08 18.34 -15.08
N ALA A 24 11.76 18.38 -15.27
CA ALA A 24 11.08 17.52 -16.25
C ALA A 24 11.59 17.75 -17.67
N GLU A 25 11.77 19.00 -18.08
CA GLU A 25 12.31 19.36 -19.40
C GLU A 25 13.73 18.82 -19.62
N ILE A 26 14.60 18.95 -18.62
CA ILE A 26 15.98 18.44 -18.69
C ILE A 26 16.00 16.91 -18.77
N LEU A 27 15.11 16.24 -18.04
CA LEU A 27 15.04 14.78 -18.01
C LEU A 27 14.34 14.17 -19.23
N ALA A 28 13.63 14.95 -20.05
CA ALA A 28 12.90 14.44 -21.20
C ALA A 28 13.79 13.66 -22.18
N GLY A 29 15.01 14.15 -22.40
CA GLY A 29 16.03 13.48 -23.23
C GLY A 29 16.98 12.57 -22.46
N ASN A 30 16.84 12.44 -21.14
CA ASN A 30 17.77 11.68 -20.32
C ASN A 30 17.52 10.16 -20.42
N SER A 31 18.58 9.41 -20.70
CA SER A 31 18.56 7.94 -20.84
C SER A 31 19.28 7.19 -19.72
N SER A 32 19.77 7.91 -18.71
CA SER A 32 20.59 7.37 -17.63
C SER A 32 19.84 7.22 -16.31
N VAL A 33 18.99 8.19 -15.96
CA VAL A 33 18.24 8.23 -14.70
C VAL A 33 17.20 7.12 -14.71
N ARG A 34 17.06 6.45 -13.57
CA ARG A 34 16.09 5.38 -13.30
C ARG A 34 15.15 5.76 -12.16
N VAL A 35 15.70 6.39 -11.13
CA VAL A 35 14.95 6.83 -9.95
C VAL A 35 14.89 8.35 -9.94
N LEU A 36 13.69 8.90 -9.87
CA LEU A 36 13.42 10.33 -9.72
C LEU A 36 12.68 10.57 -8.40
N ASP A 37 13.37 11.18 -7.43
CA ASP A 37 12.77 11.60 -6.16
C ASP A 37 12.67 13.13 -6.10
N LEU A 38 11.44 13.61 -6.18
CA LEU A 38 11.04 15.01 -6.03
C LEU A 38 10.20 15.22 -4.77
N SER A 39 10.29 14.35 -3.76
CA SER A 39 9.49 14.45 -2.54
C SER A 39 9.73 15.74 -1.74
N VAL A 40 8.69 16.19 -1.01
CA VAL A 40 8.78 17.35 -0.10
C VAL A 40 9.18 18.65 -0.82
N ASN A 41 8.60 18.96 -1.98
CA ASN A 41 9.02 20.11 -2.80
C ASN A 41 7.93 21.09 -3.18
N GLY A 42 6.68 20.83 -2.77
CA GLY A 42 5.54 21.67 -3.13
C GLY A 42 5.37 21.84 -4.64
N ILE A 43 5.61 20.79 -5.43
CA ILE A 43 5.51 20.86 -6.90
C ILE A 43 4.07 21.14 -7.39
N GLN A 44 3.06 20.83 -6.56
CA GLN A 44 1.64 21.04 -6.85
C GLN A 44 1.19 20.38 -8.16
N ASN A 45 -0.03 20.68 -8.61
CA ASN A 45 -0.60 20.09 -9.83
C ASN A 45 0.21 20.43 -11.09
N LYS A 46 0.75 21.65 -11.19
CA LYS A 46 1.51 22.08 -12.37
C LYS A 46 2.84 21.33 -12.49
N GLY A 47 3.55 21.13 -11.38
CA GLY A 47 4.77 20.32 -11.38
C GLY A 47 4.47 18.84 -11.64
N ALA A 48 3.43 18.29 -11.01
CA ALA A 48 2.99 16.91 -11.27
C ALA A 48 2.60 16.68 -12.75
N PHE A 49 1.92 17.65 -13.36
CA PHE A 49 1.61 17.63 -14.79
C PHE A 49 2.87 17.61 -15.66
N ALA A 50 3.86 18.44 -15.36
CA ALA A 50 5.12 18.44 -16.11
C ALA A 50 5.89 17.11 -15.96
N VAL A 51 5.91 16.54 -14.76
CA VAL A 51 6.48 15.20 -14.51
C VAL A 51 5.70 14.12 -15.27
N ALA A 52 4.37 14.20 -15.32
CA ALA A 52 3.56 13.29 -16.13
C ALA A 52 3.93 13.38 -17.62
N GLN A 53 4.02 14.59 -18.18
CA GLN A 53 4.42 14.79 -19.58
C GLN A 53 5.82 14.26 -19.88
N LEU A 54 6.77 14.43 -18.95
CA LEU A 54 8.09 13.80 -19.06
C LEU A 54 7.96 12.28 -19.24
N LEU A 55 7.18 11.64 -18.38
CA LEU A 55 7.08 10.18 -18.29
C LEU A 55 6.18 9.57 -19.38
N GLU A 56 5.34 10.34 -20.06
CA GLU A 56 4.64 9.87 -21.27
C GLU A 56 5.62 9.43 -22.37
N HIS A 57 6.84 9.97 -22.39
CA HIS A 57 7.84 9.69 -23.42
C HIS A 57 9.14 9.10 -22.87
N ASN A 58 9.52 9.42 -21.64
CA ASN A 58 10.72 8.88 -21.03
C ASN A 58 10.50 7.40 -20.64
N GLN A 59 11.23 6.51 -21.30
CA GLN A 59 11.16 5.05 -21.11
C GLN A 59 12.29 4.51 -20.21
N TRP A 60 12.91 5.38 -19.43
CA TRP A 60 14.09 5.05 -18.63
C TRP A 60 13.83 5.18 -17.14
N ILE A 61 13.04 6.17 -16.70
CA ILE A 61 12.65 6.31 -15.30
C ILE A 61 11.65 5.19 -14.94
N THR A 62 12.02 4.37 -13.97
CA THR A 62 11.25 3.23 -13.46
C THR A 62 10.64 3.50 -12.09
N ASP A 63 11.19 4.47 -11.35
CA ASP A 63 10.81 4.78 -9.98
C ASP A 63 10.56 6.27 -9.83
N LEU A 64 9.36 6.64 -9.42
CA LEU A 64 8.95 8.02 -9.20
C LEU A 64 8.48 8.22 -7.75
N ASN A 65 9.14 9.13 -7.05
CA ASN A 65 8.67 9.65 -5.78
C ASN A 65 8.27 11.13 -5.91
N ILE A 66 6.97 11.39 -5.79
CA ILE A 66 6.39 12.74 -5.72
C ILE A 66 5.53 12.90 -4.46
N SER A 67 5.88 12.19 -3.39
CA SER A 67 5.22 12.32 -2.09
C SER A 67 5.37 13.71 -1.47
N GLU A 68 4.44 14.09 -0.60
CA GLU A 68 4.51 15.32 0.20
C GLU A 68 4.68 16.60 -0.64
N ASN A 69 3.85 16.76 -1.67
CA ASN A 69 4.03 17.77 -2.70
C ASN A 69 2.79 18.63 -2.99
N ASN A 70 1.77 18.51 -2.14
CA ASN A 70 0.50 19.24 -2.23
C ASN A 70 -0.19 19.03 -3.58
N LEU A 71 -0.17 17.80 -4.09
CA LEU A 71 -0.98 17.43 -5.25
C LEU A 71 -2.46 17.41 -4.84
N SER A 72 -3.34 17.86 -5.73
CA SER A 72 -4.77 17.60 -5.64
C SER A 72 -5.19 16.61 -6.73
N LYS A 73 -6.51 16.37 -6.86
CA LYS A 73 -7.08 15.56 -7.93
C LYS A 73 -6.45 15.78 -9.30
N SER A 74 -6.27 17.04 -9.71
CA SER A 74 -5.74 17.35 -11.04
C SER A 74 -4.30 16.85 -11.23
N GLY A 75 -3.47 16.91 -10.18
CA GLY A 75 -2.12 16.36 -10.22
C GLY A 75 -2.16 14.83 -10.31
N LEU A 76 -3.01 14.19 -9.51
CA LEU A 76 -3.18 12.74 -9.51
C LEU A 76 -3.75 12.21 -10.83
N ASP A 77 -4.71 12.92 -11.41
CA ASP A 77 -5.28 12.61 -12.73
C ASP A 77 -4.23 12.73 -13.84
N SER A 78 -3.29 13.67 -13.73
CA SER A 78 -2.16 13.78 -14.68
C SER A 78 -1.28 12.54 -14.62
N ILE A 79 -0.97 12.05 -13.41
CA ILE A 79 -0.21 10.81 -13.22
C ILE A 79 -0.99 9.61 -13.76
N GLY A 80 -2.30 9.52 -13.49
CA GLY A 80 -3.15 8.48 -14.03
C GLY A 80 -3.16 8.44 -15.56
N ASN A 81 -3.26 9.60 -16.23
CA ASN A 81 -3.20 9.66 -17.69
C ASN A 81 -1.85 9.19 -18.23
N MET A 82 -0.76 9.56 -17.56
CA MET A 82 0.58 9.12 -17.95
C MET A 82 0.74 7.60 -17.84
N LEU A 83 0.20 6.96 -16.79
CA LEU A 83 0.23 5.50 -16.62
C LEU A 83 -0.52 4.72 -17.70
N ILE A 84 -1.43 5.36 -18.46
CA ILE A 84 -2.07 4.73 -19.63
C ILE A 84 -1.06 4.52 -20.76
N LEU A 85 -0.07 5.41 -20.89
CA LEU A 85 0.91 5.43 -21.98
C LEU A 85 2.26 4.84 -21.56
N ASN A 86 2.65 5.06 -20.30
CA ASN A 86 3.93 4.61 -19.78
C ASN A 86 3.83 3.15 -19.28
N ASN A 87 4.70 2.30 -19.82
CA ASN A 87 4.83 0.89 -19.46
C ASN A 87 6.19 0.56 -18.84
N THR A 88 6.91 1.56 -18.34
CA THR A 88 8.24 1.42 -17.72
C THR A 88 8.27 1.77 -16.25
N LEU A 89 7.33 2.59 -15.77
CA LEU A 89 7.23 2.96 -14.37
C LEU A 89 6.71 1.79 -13.55
N THR A 90 7.59 1.23 -12.72
CA THR A 90 7.32 0.07 -11.87
C THR A 90 7.05 0.47 -10.42
N CYS A 91 7.49 1.65 -9.99
CA CYS A 91 7.36 2.14 -8.62
C CYS A 91 6.82 3.58 -8.61
N LEU A 92 5.72 3.79 -7.89
CA LEU A 92 5.08 5.09 -7.73
C LEU A 92 4.80 5.38 -6.26
N ASP A 93 5.37 6.46 -5.76
CA ASP A 93 5.06 7.03 -4.44
C ASP A 93 4.39 8.40 -4.60
N VAL A 94 3.11 8.44 -4.23
CA VAL A 94 2.27 9.65 -4.18
C VAL A 94 1.72 9.89 -2.77
N SER A 95 2.34 9.28 -1.76
CA SER A 95 1.96 9.41 -0.35
C SER A 95 2.00 10.86 0.14
N ARG A 96 1.34 11.17 1.27
CA ARG A 96 1.41 12.48 1.94
C ARG A 96 0.94 13.67 1.09
N ASN A 97 -0.02 13.50 0.18
CA ASN A 97 -0.54 14.58 -0.67
C ASN A 97 -1.94 15.06 -0.25
N SER A 98 -2.48 14.57 0.87
CA SER A 98 -3.81 14.92 1.38
C SER A 98 -4.96 14.57 0.43
N PHE A 99 -4.82 13.52 -0.39
CA PHE A 99 -5.88 13.08 -1.29
C PHE A 99 -7.10 12.55 -0.54
N THR A 100 -8.28 12.71 -1.13
CA THR A 100 -9.57 12.21 -0.62
C THR A 100 -10.09 11.04 -1.45
N CYS A 101 -11.17 10.37 -1.00
CA CYS A 101 -11.79 9.27 -1.76
C CYS A 101 -12.19 9.65 -3.20
N ASP A 102 -12.58 10.89 -3.45
CA ASP A 102 -13.03 11.31 -4.78
C ASP A 102 -11.86 11.60 -5.74
N ASP A 103 -10.65 11.75 -5.18
CA ASP A 103 -9.43 12.04 -5.95
C ASP A 103 -8.83 10.74 -6.52
N ILE A 104 -8.90 9.63 -5.77
CA ILE A 104 -8.24 8.37 -6.14
C ILE A 104 -8.98 7.57 -7.23
N HIS A 105 -10.27 7.83 -7.41
CA HIS A 105 -11.14 7.02 -8.26
C HIS A 105 -10.61 6.89 -9.70
N PHE A 106 -10.14 7.98 -10.31
CA PHE A 106 -9.61 7.92 -11.67
C PHE A 106 -8.35 7.04 -11.74
N LEU A 107 -7.39 7.25 -10.83
CA LEU A 107 -6.17 6.44 -10.77
C LEU A 107 -6.50 4.96 -10.59
N THR A 108 -7.41 4.60 -9.68
CA THR A 108 -7.83 3.20 -9.49
C THR A 108 -8.45 2.58 -10.73
N ASN A 109 -9.16 3.34 -11.56
CA ASN A 109 -9.70 2.82 -12.82
C ASN A 109 -8.59 2.57 -13.84
N VAL A 110 -7.59 3.45 -13.94
CA VAL A 110 -6.42 3.23 -14.81
C VAL A 110 -5.64 1.99 -14.36
N LEU A 111 -5.42 1.86 -13.05
CA LEU A 111 -4.66 0.75 -12.49
C LEU A 111 -5.33 -0.62 -12.64
N GLN A 112 -6.63 -0.70 -12.98
CA GLN A 112 -7.27 -1.98 -13.33
C GLN A 112 -6.62 -2.63 -14.57
N THR A 113 -6.03 -1.83 -15.47
CA THR A 113 -5.42 -2.31 -16.72
C THR A 113 -3.93 -2.01 -16.84
N ALA A 114 -3.37 -1.15 -15.97
CA ALA A 114 -1.93 -0.86 -15.98
C ALA A 114 -1.13 -2.10 -15.54
N ASP A 115 -0.26 -2.58 -16.42
CA ASP A 115 0.46 -3.85 -16.25
C ASP A 115 1.94 -3.69 -15.86
N ALA A 116 2.48 -2.47 -15.92
CA ALA A 116 3.87 -2.17 -15.57
C ALA A 116 4.09 -1.90 -14.06
N LEU A 117 3.13 -1.29 -13.38
CA LEU A 117 3.31 -0.86 -12.00
C LEU A 117 3.31 -2.05 -11.03
N LEU A 118 4.38 -2.18 -10.24
CA LEU A 118 4.59 -3.26 -9.27
C LEU A 118 4.44 -2.78 -7.83
N PHE A 119 4.80 -1.54 -7.54
CA PHE A 119 4.74 -0.92 -6.23
C PHE A 119 3.97 0.39 -6.27
N LEU A 120 3.02 0.54 -5.33
CA LEU A 120 2.24 1.77 -5.16
C LEU A 120 2.17 2.18 -3.68
N ASP A 121 2.69 3.36 -3.37
CA ASP A 121 2.55 3.99 -2.06
C ASP A 121 1.55 5.14 -2.10
N LEU A 122 0.51 4.95 -1.29
CA LEU A 122 -0.67 5.80 -1.12
C LEU A 122 -0.83 6.22 0.35
N ARG A 123 0.18 5.99 1.20
CA ARG A 123 0.10 6.25 2.64
C ARG A 123 -0.13 7.72 2.97
N HIS A 124 -0.66 7.97 4.17
CA HIS A 124 -0.83 9.33 4.72
C HIS A 124 -1.63 10.26 3.79
N ASN A 125 -2.76 9.77 3.29
CA ASN A 125 -3.78 10.58 2.65
C ASN A 125 -5.07 10.54 3.49
N ALA A 126 -6.16 11.08 2.98
CA ALA A 126 -7.46 11.14 3.65
C ALA A 126 -8.52 10.37 2.85
N PHE A 127 -8.17 9.16 2.41
CA PHE A 127 -9.04 8.37 1.52
C PHE A 127 -10.35 7.91 2.16
N LYS A 128 -10.38 7.64 3.47
CA LYS A 128 -11.59 7.24 4.21
C LYS A 128 -12.23 5.95 3.70
N GLU A 129 -13.35 5.54 4.29
CA GLU A 129 -14.01 4.27 4.04
C GLU A 129 -14.45 4.06 2.58
N LYS A 130 -14.90 5.14 1.91
CA LYS A 130 -15.41 5.07 0.53
C LYS A 130 -14.34 4.62 -0.47
N ALA A 131 -13.07 4.95 -0.23
CA ALA A 131 -11.99 4.54 -1.11
C ALA A 131 -11.75 3.02 -1.13
N GLY A 132 -12.19 2.30 -0.09
CA GLY A 132 -12.16 0.84 -0.06
C GLY A 132 -12.92 0.21 -1.23
N LEU A 133 -14.00 0.84 -1.71
CA LEU A 133 -14.73 0.41 -2.91
C LEU A 133 -13.86 0.50 -4.17
N TYR A 134 -13.21 1.64 -4.38
CA TYR A 134 -12.42 1.89 -5.57
C TYR A 134 -11.14 1.04 -5.59
N LEU A 135 -10.48 0.92 -4.44
CA LEU A 135 -9.28 0.10 -4.30
C LEU A 135 -9.62 -1.39 -4.36
N GLY A 136 -10.72 -1.84 -3.76
CA GLY A 136 -11.21 -3.22 -3.88
C GLY A 136 -11.45 -3.63 -5.32
N GLU A 137 -12.16 -2.82 -6.10
CA GLU A 137 -12.37 -3.07 -7.54
C GLU A 137 -11.08 -3.01 -8.36
N MET A 138 -10.14 -2.13 -7.99
CA MET A 138 -8.83 -2.05 -8.63
C MET A 138 -8.01 -3.31 -8.39
N VAL A 139 -7.81 -3.71 -7.14
CA VAL A 139 -6.99 -4.88 -6.81
C VAL A 139 -7.63 -6.17 -7.33
N LYS A 140 -8.96 -6.26 -7.38
CA LYS A 140 -9.64 -7.42 -7.97
C LYS A 140 -9.22 -7.69 -9.42
N LYS A 141 -9.00 -6.63 -10.23
CA LYS A 141 -8.71 -6.74 -11.66
C LYS A 141 -7.23 -6.62 -11.99
N ASN A 142 -6.47 -5.86 -11.23
CA ASN A 142 -5.06 -5.66 -11.47
C ASN A 142 -4.28 -6.97 -11.29
N THR A 143 -3.41 -7.30 -12.23
CA THR A 143 -2.61 -8.54 -12.24
C THR A 143 -1.10 -8.32 -12.10
N SER A 144 -0.66 -7.06 -12.09
CA SER A 144 0.74 -6.64 -12.08
C SER A 144 1.24 -6.27 -10.68
N LEU A 145 0.46 -5.50 -9.94
CA LEU A 145 0.82 -4.92 -8.65
C LEU A 145 1.18 -6.02 -7.65
N ARG A 146 2.35 -5.86 -7.03
CA ARG A 146 2.91 -6.77 -6.03
C ARG A 146 2.83 -6.18 -4.64
N GLU A 147 2.99 -4.86 -4.53
CA GLU A 147 3.03 -4.16 -3.25
C GLU A 147 2.08 -2.96 -3.25
N LEU A 148 1.20 -2.90 -2.24
CA LEU A 148 0.24 -1.82 -2.06
C LEU A 148 0.30 -1.30 -0.63
N TYR A 149 0.74 -0.05 -0.48
CA TYR A 149 0.86 0.59 0.83
C TYR A 149 -0.20 1.69 0.95
N ILE A 150 -1.18 1.48 1.82
CA ILE A 150 -2.36 2.34 2.02
C ILE A 150 -2.57 2.68 3.50
N GLY A 151 -1.52 2.52 4.32
CA GLY A 151 -1.54 2.91 5.73
C GLY A 151 -1.84 4.41 5.97
N TRP A 152 -2.40 4.75 7.13
CA TRP A 152 -2.76 6.12 7.50
C TRP A 152 -3.75 6.77 6.52
N ASN A 153 -4.92 6.17 6.36
CA ASN A 153 -5.96 6.66 5.44
C ASN A 153 -7.39 6.63 5.99
N HIS A 154 -7.59 6.23 7.25
CA HIS A 154 -8.89 6.22 7.93
C HIS A 154 -9.94 5.32 7.24
N PHE A 155 -9.55 4.13 6.76
CA PHE A 155 -10.48 3.23 6.07
C PHE A 155 -11.61 2.71 6.98
N GLY A 156 -11.32 2.44 8.25
CA GLY A 156 -12.21 1.77 9.18
C GLY A 156 -12.63 0.37 8.71
N ASP A 157 -13.60 -0.21 9.41
CA ASP A 157 -14.12 -1.55 9.12
C ASP A 157 -14.80 -1.65 7.75
N GLU A 158 -15.56 -0.64 7.34
CA GLU A 158 -16.24 -0.63 6.04
C GLU A 158 -15.26 -0.47 4.87
N GLY A 159 -14.19 0.32 5.01
CA GLY A 159 -13.15 0.39 3.99
C GLY A 159 -12.43 -0.95 3.84
N ALA A 160 -12.09 -1.60 4.97
CA ALA A 160 -11.45 -2.91 5.00
C ALA A 160 -12.32 -3.99 4.33
N LYS A 161 -13.63 -3.99 4.60
CA LYS A 161 -14.60 -4.91 3.98
C LYS A 161 -14.52 -4.92 2.45
N HIS A 162 -14.62 -3.74 1.84
CA HIS A 162 -14.64 -3.61 0.37
C HIS A 162 -13.29 -3.97 -0.24
N LEU A 163 -12.19 -3.58 0.41
CA LEU A 163 -10.85 -3.96 -0.03
C LEU A 163 -10.66 -5.48 0.02
N CYS A 164 -11.03 -6.13 1.13
CA CYS A 164 -10.90 -7.57 1.32
C CYS A 164 -11.70 -8.37 0.29
N ALA A 165 -12.91 -7.91 -0.07
CA ALA A 165 -13.72 -8.55 -1.12
C ALA A 165 -12.98 -8.59 -2.47
N GLY A 166 -12.26 -7.53 -2.84
CA GLY A 166 -11.43 -7.53 -4.04
C GLY A 166 -10.18 -8.41 -3.92
N LEU A 167 -9.53 -8.38 -2.76
CA LEU A 167 -8.32 -9.16 -2.49
C LEU A 167 -8.55 -10.67 -2.46
N GLN A 168 -9.76 -11.14 -2.11
CA GLN A 168 -10.12 -12.57 -2.20
C GLN A 168 -9.97 -13.13 -3.61
N GLU A 169 -10.18 -12.31 -4.64
CA GLU A 169 -10.06 -12.69 -6.05
C GLU A 169 -8.67 -12.37 -6.63
N ASN A 170 -7.93 -11.44 -6.03
CA ASN A 170 -6.61 -11.04 -6.49
C ASN A 170 -5.58 -12.20 -6.39
N ARG A 171 -4.74 -12.35 -7.42
CA ARG A 171 -3.68 -13.38 -7.49
C ARG A 171 -2.30 -12.79 -7.78
N SER A 172 -2.14 -11.47 -7.65
CA SER A 172 -0.91 -10.76 -7.97
C SER A 172 -0.22 -10.15 -6.76
N LEU A 173 -0.98 -9.62 -5.80
CA LEU A 173 -0.49 -8.84 -4.67
C LEU A 173 0.16 -9.75 -3.61
N GLU A 174 1.38 -9.39 -3.23
CA GLU A 174 2.23 -10.14 -2.31
C GLU A 174 2.38 -9.41 -0.97
N ILE A 175 2.41 -8.08 -0.98
CA ILE A 175 2.58 -7.25 0.21
C ILE A 175 1.45 -6.23 0.30
N LEU A 176 0.78 -6.21 1.46
CA LEU A 176 -0.25 -5.23 1.79
C LEU A 176 0.11 -4.55 3.11
N ASP A 177 0.27 -3.23 3.06
CA ASP A 177 0.37 -2.39 4.24
C ASP A 177 -0.89 -1.55 4.41
N ILE A 178 -1.68 -1.87 5.44
CA ILE A 178 -2.89 -1.14 5.83
C ILE A 178 -2.83 -0.71 7.30
N CYS A 179 -1.62 -0.44 7.81
CA CYS A 179 -1.43 0.09 9.17
C CYS A 179 -2.16 1.44 9.37
N TRP A 180 -2.45 1.85 10.62
CA TRP A 180 -3.06 3.16 10.88
C TRP A 180 -4.36 3.45 10.10
N ASN A 181 -5.28 2.49 10.05
CA ASN A 181 -6.54 2.63 9.32
C ASN A 181 -7.78 2.46 10.19
N GLU A 182 -7.63 2.50 11.52
CA GLU A 182 -8.75 2.43 12.47
C GLU A 182 -9.58 1.15 12.34
N ILE A 183 -8.98 0.07 11.82
CA ILE A 183 -9.63 -1.21 11.61
C ILE A 183 -9.89 -1.86 12.97
N GLY A 184 -11.16 -2.12 13.27
CA GLY A 184 -11.65 -2.68 14.50
C GLY A 184 -11.92 -4.18 14.42
N ARG A 185 -12.92 -4.61 15.21
CA ARG A 185 -13.32 -6.03 15.32
C ARG A 185 -13.90 -6.55 14.01
N ASP A 186 -14.78 -5.78 13.36
CA ASP A 186 -15.53 -6.27 12.20
C ASP A 186 -14.62 -6.29 10.95
N GLY A 187 -13.77 -5.28 10.80
CA GLY A 187 -12.73 -5.23 9.78
C GLY A 187 -11.73 -6.38 9.90
N ALA A 188 -11.32 -6.73 11.12
CA ALA A 188 -10.51 -7.93 11.36
C ALA A 188 -11.23 -9.24 10.96
N GLY A 189 -12.56 -9.27 11.05
CA GLY A 189 -13.37 -10.37 10.51
C GLY A 189 -13.27 -10.50 9.00
N TYR A 190 -13.36 -9.40 8.26
CA TYR A 190 -13.19 -9.40 6.80
C TYR A 190 -11.77 -9.76 6.38
N ILE A 191 -10.76 -9.28 7.12
CA ILE A 191 -9.37 -9.66 6.91
C ILE A 191 -9.16 -11.16 7.11
N ALA A 192 -9.77 -11.75 8.14
CA ALA A 192 -9.70 -13.19 8.38
C ALA A 192 -10.27 -14.00 7.21
N GLU A 193 -11.45 -13.61 6.70
CA GLU A 193 -12.08 -14.26 5.54
C GLU A 193 -11.23 -14.11 4.27
N PHE A 194 -10.54 -12.97 4.12
CA PHE A 194 -9.57 -12.76 3.06
C PHE A 194 -8.36 -13.69 3.20
N ILE A 195 -7.74 -13.77 4.38
CA ILE A 195 -6.58 -14.63 4.65
C ILE A 195 -6.93 -16.11 4.40
N GLU A 196 -8.12 -16.55 4.81
CA GLU A 196 -8.60 -17.92 4.59
C GLU A 196 -8.66 -18.29 3.10
N ASN A 197 -9.02 -17.33 2.23
CA ASN A 197 -9.32 -17.59 0.81
C ASN A 197 -8.25 -17.08 -0.17
N ASN A 198 -7.22 -16.39 0.32
CA ASN A 198 -6.15 -15.85 -0.51
C ASN A 198 -4.84 -16.63 -0.29
N GLY A 199 -4.41 -17.34 -1.33
CA GLY A 199 -3.12 -18.05 -1.38
C GLY A 199 -2.03 -17.30 -2.13
N ARG A 200 -2.00 -15.96 -2.07
CA ARG A 200 -0.96 -15.15 -2.73
C ARG A 200 -0.24 -14.22 -1.77
N LEU A 201 -0.96 -13.58 -0.85
CA LEU A 201 -0.37 -12.60 0.05
C LEU A 201 0.69 -13.27 0.95
N VAL A 202 1.85 -12.63 1.01
CA VAL A 202 3.02 -13.07 1.76
C VAL A 202 3.24 -12.19 2.99
N GLU A 203 2.98 -10.89 2.88
CA GLU A 203 3.17 -9.95 3.96
C GLU A 203 1.92 -9.08 4.19
N LEU A 204 1.49 -9.03 5.45
CA LEU A 204 0.37 -8.21 5.88
C LEU A 204 0.75 -7.36 7.09
N ASN A 205 0.70 -6.04 6.93
CA ASN A 205 0.89 -5.10 8.02
C ASN A 205 -0.45 -4.48 8.47
N LEU A 206 -0.84 -4.79 9.70
CA LEU A 206 -2.01 -4.29 10.42
C LEU A 206 -1.64 -3.51 11.68
N ASP A 207 -0.36 -3.13 11.84
CA ASP A 207 0.09 -2.38 13.01
C ASP A 207 -0.75 -1.10 13.20
N ASN A 208 -0.90 -0.67 14.46
CA ASN A 208 -1.58 0.58 14.81
C ASN A 208 -3.02 0.68 14.25
N ASN A 209 -3.81 -0.36 14.44
CA ASN A 209 -5.25 -0.34 14.19
C ASN A 209 -6.01 -0.47 15.53
N HIS A 210 -7.32 -0.70 15.49
CA HIS A 210 -8.17 -0.90 16.67
C HIS A 210 -8.56 -2.37 16.85
N ILE A 211 -7.71 -3.30 16.40
CA ILE A 211 -8.01 -4.73 16.46
C ILE A 211 -8.01 -5.17 17.92
N THR A 212 -9.13 -5.73 18.37
CA THR A 212 -9.28 -6.28 19.73
C THR A 212 -8.91 -7.76 19.77
N ASP A 213 -8.84 -8.37 20.96
CA ASP A 213 -8.70 -9.82 21.10
C ASP A 213 -9.72 -10.62 20.27
N HIS A 214 -10.95 -10.12 20.13
CA HIS A 214 -11.93 -10.77 19.27
C HIS A 214 -11.55 -10.69 17.79
N GLY A 215 -11.10 -9.52 17.33
CA GLY A 215 -10.65 -9.36 15.95
C GLY A 215 -9.43 -10.24 15.65
N LEU A 216 -8.47 -10.28 16.58
CA LEU A 216 -7.29 -11.13 16.46
C LEU A 216 -7.65 -12.62 16.44
N ARG A 217 -8.65 -13.06 17.23
CA ARG A 217 -9.17 -14.43 17.14
C ARG A 217 -9.77 -14.76 15.78
N SER A 218 -10.44 -13.81 15.13
CA SER A 218 -10.91 -14.01 13.75
C SER A 218 -9.72 -14.21 12.82
N ILE A 219 -8.71 -13.32 12.88
CA ILE A 219 -7.50 -13.42 12.05
C ILE A 219 -6.78 -14.76 12.29
N ALA A 220 -6.65 -15.18 13.54
CA ALA A 220 -6.06 -16.45 13.93
C ALA A 220 -6.76 -17.65 13.25
N ARG A 221 -8.09 -17.64 13.16
CA ARG A 221 -8.86 -18.66 12.44
C ARG A 221 -8.54 -18.69 10.95
N GLY A 222 -8.37 -17.53 10.31
CA GLY A 222 -7.94 -17.48 8.91
C GLY A 222 -6.55 -18.09 8.71
N LEU A 223 -5.64 -17.92 9.67
CA LEU A 223 -4.30 -18.50 9.66
C LEU A 223 -4.29 -20.02 9.89
N GLU A 224 -5.33 -20.62 10.46
CA GLU A 224 -5.41 -22.08 10.67
C GLU A 224 -5.36 -22.87 9.36
N VAL A 225 -5.71 -22.24 8.23
CA VAL A 225 -5.71 -22.87 6.90
C VAL A 225 -4.85 -22.12 5.87
N ASN A 226 -4.32 -20.94 6.21
CA ASN A 226 -3.48 -20.19 5.30
C ASN A 226 -2.04 -20.75 5.28
N GLU A 227 -1.54 -21.04 4.08
CA GLU A 227 -0.22 -21.65 3.85
C GLU A 227 0.74 -20.69 3.11
N THR A 228 0.41 -19.40 2.99
CA THR A 228 1.18 -18.46 2.14
C THR A 228 1.68 -17.23 2.86
N LEU A 229 0.98 -16.77 3.90
CA LEU A 229 1.37 -15.59 4.67
C LEU A 229 2.62 -15.93 5.50
N ARG A 230 3.70 -15.20 5.25
CA ARG A 230 5.01 -15.37 5.92
C ARG A 230 5.23 -14.33 7.00
N LEU A 231 4.67 -13.14 6.84
CA LEU A 231 4.79 -12.06 7.80
C LEU A 231 3.44 -11.45 8.12
N LEU A 232 3.11 -11.42 9.42
CA LEU A 232 1.94 -10.73 9.95
C LEU A 232 2.38 -9.74 11.03
N LYS A 233 2.05 -8.46 10.85
CA LYS A 233 2.22 -7.44 11.89
C LYS A 233 0.88 -6.99 12.42
N VAL A 234 0.69 -7.09 13.73
CA VAL A 234 -0.55 -6.74 14.45
C VAL A 234 -0.24 -5.98 15.75
N GLY A 235 0.97 -5.44 15.89
CA GLY A 235 1.39 -4.66 17.04
C GLY A 235 0.65 -3.33 17.17
N PHE A 236 0.75 -2.71 18.34
CA PHE A 236 0.10 -1.42 18.63
C PHE A 236 -1.43 -1.43 18.38
N ASN A 237 -2.07 -2.58 18.58
CA ASN A 237 -3.52 -2.76 18.53
C ASN A 237 -4.10 -2.87 19.95
N LEU A 238 -5.41 -3.11 20.08
CA LEU A 238 -6.10 -3.31 21.37
C LEU A 238 -6.06 -4.78 21.80
N ILE A 239 -4.88 -5.40 21.70
CA ILE A 239 -4.64 -6.82 21.97
C ILE A 239 -4.10 -6.99 23.39
N THR A 240 -4.72 -7.89 24.15
CA THR A 240 -4.24 -8.31 25.46
C THR A 240 -3.48 -9.64 25.36
N SER A 241 -2.90 -10.10 26.47
CA SER A 241 -2.28 -11.42 26.56
C SER A 241 -3.23 -12.54 26.12
N SER A 242 -4.55 -12.40 26.35
CA SER A 242 -5.55 -13.39 25.94
C SER A 242 -5.63 -13.54 24.42
N GLY A 243 -5.67 -12.43 23.68
CA GLY A 243 -5.66 -12.45 22.23
C GLY A 243 -4.35 -13.01 21.68
N ALA A 244 -3.22 -12.58 22.24
CA ALA A 244 -1.90 -13.04 21.82
C ALA A 244 -1.69 -14.55 22.08
N CYS A 245 -2.09 -15.07 23.23
CA CYS A 245 -2.07 -16.51 23.47
C CYS A 245 -2.90 -17.25 22.42
N LYS A 246 -4.08 -16.71 22.07
CA LYS A 246 -4.95 -17.40 21.12
C LYS A 246 -4.39 -17.49 19.71
N ILE A 247 -3.74 -16.44 19.20
CA ILE A 247 -3.10 -16.53 17.88
C ILE A 247 -1.93 -17.51 17.91
N LEU A 248 -1.15 -17.56 19.00
CA LEU A 248 -0.06 -18.53 19.15
C LEU A 248 -0.56 -19.98 19.18
N GLU A 249 -1.62 -20.27 19.94
CA GLU A 249 -2.29 -21.58 19.93
C GLU A 249 -2.73 -21.98 18.52
N CYS A 250 -3.35 -21.07 17.77
CA CYS A 250 -3.82 -21.34 16.40
C CYS A 250 -2.67 -21.65 15.44
N LEU A 251 -1.49 -21.05 15.61
CA LEU A 251 -0.31 -21.40 14.81
C LEU A 251 0.14 -22.84 15.05
N CYS A 252 -0.02 -23.38 16.27
CA CYS A 252 0.26 -24.78 16.56
C CYS A 252 -0.73 -25.76 15.88
N LEU A 253 -1.91 -25.28 15.47
CA LEU A 253 -2.91 -26.10 14.79
C LEU A 253 -2.66 -26.25 13.28
N ASN A 254 -1.89 -25.34 12.68
CA ASN A 254 -1.58 -25.38 11.25
C ASN A 254 -0.14 -25.88 10.99
N PRO A 255 0.06 -27.19 10.74
CA PRO A 255 1.38 -27.74 10.45
C PRO A 255 1.95 -27.29 9.08
N HIS A 256 1.13 -26.66 8.24
CA HIS A 256 1.50 -26.16 6.91
C HIS A 256 1.62 -24.64 6.86
N SER A 257 1.53 -23.96 8.01
CA SER A 257 1.70 -22.51 8.07
C SER A 257 3.04 -22.09 7.51
N ALA A 258 3.03 -21.09 6.61
CA ALA A 258 4.25 -20.46 6.10
C ALA A 258 4.72 -19.30 6.98
N LEU A 259 4.06 -19.02 8.11
CA LEU A 259 4.34 -17.85 8.93
C LEU A 259 5.73 -17.94 9.56
N GLU A 260 6.61 -17.02 9.16
CA GLU A 260 7.98 -16.89 9.64
C GLU A 260 8.10 -15.80 10.71
N THR A 261 7.28 -14.74 10.62
CA THR A 261 7.33 -13.60 11.53
C THR A 261 5.93 -13.17 11.95
N LEU A 262 5.68 -13.20 13.26
CA LEU A 262 4.52 -12.59 13.90
C LEU A 262 4.97 -11.42 14.78
N HIS A 263 4.59 -10.20 14.42
CA HIS A 263 4.91 -9.00 15.18
C HIS A 263 3.73 -8.60 16.08
N LEU A 264 3.92 -8.75 17.40
CA LEU A 264 2.96 -8.45 18.48
C LEU A 264 3.52 -7.36 19.42
N ALA A 265 3.96 -6.22 18.88
CA ALA A 265 4.42 -5.11 19.71
C ALA A 265 3.30 -4.54 20.60
N GLU A 266 3.67 -4.02 21.78
CA GLU A 266 2.76 -3.45 22.80
C GLU A 266 1.69 -4.43 23.32
N VAL A 267 2.00 -5.73 23.38
CA VAL A 267 1.20 -6.70 24.12
C VAL A 267 1.89 -7.03 25.45
N GLU A 268 1.18 -6.85 26.56
CA GLU A 268 1.67 -7.23 27.88
C GLU A 268 1.79 -8.77 27.99
N VAL A 269 2.97 -9.25 28.39
CA VAL A 269 3.20 -10.67 28.68
C VAL A 269 2.84 -10.92 30.14
N THR A 270 1.79 -11.70 30.37
CA THR A 270 1.28 -12.08 31.69
C THR A 270 1.47 -13.58 31.96
N SER A 271 1.07 -14.07 33.14
CA SER A 271 1.12 -15.51 33.46
C SER A 271 0.29 -16.39 32.51
N ALA A 272 -0.58 -15.81 31.69
CA ALA A 272 -1.33 -16.54 30.66
C ALA A 272 -0.42 -17.26 29.63
N PHE A 273 0.82 -16.79 29.46
CA PHE A 273 1.79 -17.41 28.55
C PHE A 273 2.50 -18.63 29.17
N GLU A 274 2.36 -18.87 30.49
CA GLU A 274 3.00 -20.02 31.15
C GLU A 274 2.35 -21.36 30.74
N ASP A 275 1.09 -21.32 30.31
CA ASP A 275 0.27 -22.50 29.98
C ASP A 275 0.28 -22.87 28.47
N LEU A 276 1.14 -22.24 27.67
CA LEU A 276 1.18 -22.31 26.20
C LEU A 276 2.23 -23.31 25.69
#